data_AF-A0A919HQ14-F1
#
_entry.id   AF-A0A919HQ14-F1
#
_cell.length_a   1.000
_cell.length_b   1.000
_cell.length_c   1.000
_cell.angle_alpha   90.00
_cell.angle_beta   90.00
_cell.angle_gamma   90.00
#
_symmetry.space_group_name_H-M   'P 1'
#
loop_
_entity.id
_entity.type
_entity.pdbx_description
1 polymer ?
#
loop_
_entity_poly.entity_id
_entity_poly.type
_entity_poly.pdbx_seq_one_letter_code
_entity_poly.pdbx_strand_id
1 'polypeptide(L)' 'MVRDNPQVAQAVANMTALGRPGLPEDIGPMIASLLSDDHRWVNAQRIEVSGGMRI' A
#
# COMPACT_ATOMS: atom_id res chain seq x y z
N MET A 1 -8.03 -13.68 4.91
CA MET A 1 -7.92 -14.28 3.55
C MET A 1 -6.50 -14.18 3.00
N VAL A 2 -5.98 -13.00 2.62
CA VAL A 2 -4.62 -12.91 2.06
C VAL A 2 -3.54 -13.40 3.05
N ARG A 3 -3.60 -12.99 4.33
CA ARG A 3 -2.63 -13.39 5.35
C ARG A 3 -2.70 -14.87 5.73
N ASP A 4 -3.90 -15.44 5.70
CA ASP A 4 -4.17 -16.80 6.22
C ASP A 4 -4.20 -17.86 5.12
N ASN A 5 -3.99 -17.46 3.85
CA ASN A 5 -4.01 -18.34 2.70
C ASN A 5 -2.74 -18.12 1.86
N PRO A 6 -1.77 -19.05 1.94
CA PRO A 6 -0.50 -18.94 1.22
C PRO A 6 -0.66 -18.80 -0.31
N GLN A 7 -1.65 -19.48 -0.90
CA GLN A 7 -1.90 -19.41 -2.33
C GLN A 7 -2.38 -18.01 -2.75
N VAL A 8 -3.25 -17.39 -1.94
CA VAL A 8 -3.71 -16.03 -2.17
C VAL A 8 -2.59 -15.02 -1.93
N ALA A 9 -1.78 -15.20 -0.88
CA ALA A 9 -0.62 -14.36 -0.61
C ALA A 9 0.36 -14.38 -1.80
N GLN A 10 0.64 -15.55 -2.36
CA GLN A 10 1.52 -15.70 -3.52
C GLN A 10 0.93 -15.04 -4.76
N ALA A 11 -0.37 -15.19 -5.01
CA ALA A 11 -1.03 -14.51 -6.13
C ALA A 11 -0.88 -12.99 -6.02
N VAL A 12 -1.10 -12.41 -4.83
CA VAL A 12 -0.90 -10.97 -4.56
C VAL A 12 0.57 -10.58 -4.75
N ALA A 13 1.52 -11.35 -4.23
CA ALA A 13 2.95 -11.09 -4.41
C ALA A 13 3.34 -11.01 -5.90
N ASN A 14 2.81 -11.91 -6.74
CA ASN A 14 3.12 -11.96 -8.16
C ASN A 14 2.59 -10.75 -8.96
N MET A 15 1.53 -10.09 -8.47
CA MET A 15 0.97 -8.89 -9.10
C MET A 15 1.48 -7.59 -8.48
N THR A 16 2.25 -7.64 -7.39
CA THR A 16 2.83 -6.47 -6.72
C THR A 16 4.30 -6.34 -7.10
N ALA A 17 4.73 -5.19 -7.62
CA ALA A 17 6.12 -4.97 -8.01
C ALA A 17 7.14 -5.19 -6.87
N LEU A 18 6.75 -4.88 -5.62
CA LEU A 18 7.56 -5.17 -4.43
C LEU A 18 7.60 -6.65 -4.04
N GLY A 19 6.95 -7.54 -4.79
CA GLY A 19 7.05 -8.99 -4.65
C GLY A 19 6.40 -9.56 -3.39
N ARG A 20 5.54 -8.81 -2.71
CA ARG A 20 4.87 -9.24 -1.48
C ARG A 20 3.52 -8.53 -1.27
N PRO A 21 2.60 -9.13 -0.49
CA PRO A 21 1.43 -8.42 -0.01
C PRO A 21 1.80 -7.21 0.87
N GLY A 22 0.95 -6.18 0.83
CA GLY A 22 1.04 -5.04 1.74
C GLY A 22 0.72 -5.43 3.18
N LEU A 23 1.44 -4.83 4.11
CA LEU A 23 1.29 -4.97 5.56
C LEU A 23 0.80 -3.65 6.18
N PRO A 24 0.26 -3.66 7.41
CA PRO A 24 -0.17 -2.43 8.09
C PRO A 24 0.94 -1.37 8.16
N GLU A 25 2.17 -1.81 8.34
CA GLU A 25 3.37 -0.98 8.48
C GLU A 25 3.76 -0.28 7.17
N ASP A 26 3.25 -0.73 6.03
CA ASP A 26 3.47 -0.06 4.74
C ASP A 26 2.55 1.16 4.53
N ILE A 27 1.35 1.13 5.14
CA ILE A 27 0.30 2.13 4.92
C ILE A 27 0.22 3.13 6.07
N GLY A 28 0.33 2.65 7.32
CA GLY A 28 0.20 3.48 8.52
C GLY A 28 1.12 4.71 8.51
N PRO A 29 2.45 4.54 8.33
CA PRO A 29 3.38 5.65 8.24
C PRO A 29 3.08 6.62 7.10
N MET A 30 2.60 6.12 5.96
CA MET A 30 2.24 6.98 4.82
C MET A 30 1.03 7.87 5.14
N ILE A 31 -0.01 7.31 5.77
CA ILE A 31 -1.16 8.11 6.22
C ILE A 31 -0.75 9.13 7.27
N ALA A 32 0.07 8.72 8.26
CA ALA A 32 0.58 9.64 9.27
C ALA A 32 1.38 10.80 8.64
N SER A 33 2.22 10.49 7.65
CA SER A 33 2.97 11.49 6.89
C SER A 33 2.05 12.45 6.11
N LEU A 34 0.99 11.95 5.47
CA LEU A 34 0.01 12.77 4.74
C LEU A 34 -0.72 13.79 5.62
N LEU A 35 -0.81 13.56 6.93
CA LEU A 35 -1.44 14.47 7.88
C LEU A 35 -0.50 15.59 8.39
N SER A 36 0.77 15.59 7.98
CA SER A 36 1.75 16.63 8.36
C SER A 36 1.55 17.93 7.57
N ASP A 37 2.10 19.03 8.11
CA ASP A 37 2.05 20.37 7.50
C ASP A 37 2.74 20.47 6.13
N ASP A 38 3.64 19.52 5.83
CA ASP A 38 4.34 19.41 4.56
C ASP A 38 3.39 19.12 3.40
N HIS A 39 2.23 18.49 3.69
CA HIS A 39 1.24 18.10 2.70
C HIS A 39 -0.04 18.96 2.73
N ARG A 40 -0.04 20.11 3.43
CA ARG A 40 -1.23 20.96 3.66
C ARG A 40 -1.95 21.48 2.42
N TRP A 41 -1.32 21.42 1.24
CA TRP A 41 -1.92 21.87 -0.02
C TRP A 41 -2.45 20.73 -0.90
N VAL A 42 -2.33 19.48 -0.44
CA VAL A 42 -2.90 18.32 -1.12
C VAL A 42 -4.39 18.21 -0.76
N ASN A 43 -5.28 18.28 -1.75
CA ASN A 43 -6.71 18.04 -1.55
C ASN A 43 -7.28 17.21 -2.69
N ALA A 44 -8.39 16.50 -2.42
CA ALA A 44 -9.18 15.75 -3.41
C ALA A 44 -8.36 14.79 -4.30
N GLN A 45 -7.21 14.31 -3.82
CA GLN A 45 -6.36 13.39 -4.56
C GLN A 45 -6.64 11.94 -4.17
N ARG A 46 -6.52 11.05 -5.15
CA ARG A 46 -6.40 9.61 -4.93
C ARG A 46 -4.92 9.24 -4.98
N ILE A 47 -4.36 8.89 -3.83
CA ILE A 47 -2.97 8.47 -3.71
C ILE A 47 -2.95 6.93 -3.62
N GLU A 48 -2.23 6.28 -4.52
CA GLU A 48 -2.09 4.83 -4.50
C GLU A 48 -0.81 4.43 -3.74
N VAL A 49 -0.98 3.62 -2.69
CA VAL A 49 0.11 3.08 -1.86
C VAL A 49 0.03 1.56 -1.91
N SER A 50 0.23 0.98 -3.10
CA SER A 50 -0.07 -0.43 -3.38
C SER A 50 1.16 -1.33 -3.55
N GLY A 51 2.37 -0.81 -3.35
CA GLY A 51 3.61 -1.52 -3.68
C GLY A 51 3.78 -1.79 -5.18
N GLY A 52 3.09 -1.03 -6.03
CA GLY A 52 3.12 -1.19 -7.48
C GLY A 52 2.27 -2.36 -7.97
N MET A 53 1.06 -2.53 -7.42
CA MET A 53 0.15 -3.61 -7.83
C MET A 53 -0.53 -3.38 -9.19
N ARG A 54 -0.53 -2.13 -9.67
CA ARG A 54 -1.17 -1.70 -10.93
C ARG A 54 -0.20 -1.00 -11.88
N ILE A 55 1.10 -1.31 -11.79
CA ILE A 55 2.10 -0.79 -12.72
C ILE A 55 2.34 -1.74 -13.89
#